data_AF-A0A969AGW0-F1
#
_entry.id   AF-A0A969AGW0-F1
#
_cell.length_a   1.000
_cell.length_b   1.000
_cell.length_c   1.000
_cell.angle_alpha   90.00
_cell.angle_beta   90.00
_cell.angle_gamma   90.00
#
_symmetry.space_group_name_H-M   'P 1'
#
loop_
_entity.id
_entity.type
_entity.pdbx_description
1 polymer ?
#
loop_
_entity_poly.entity_id
_entity_poly.type
_entity_poly.pdbx_seq_one_letter_code
_entity_poly.pdbx_strand_id
1 'polypeptide(L)' 'MPHSLILNFTPKSPIYPQFLTGRHLHALFLTLVSYVDRELGTYLHDSQADK' A
#
# COMPACT_ATOMS: atom_id res chain seq x y z
N MET A 1 -0.67 -17.34 11.78
CA MET A 1 -1.04 -16.32 12.78
C MET A 1 -1.17 -14.99 12.05
N PRO A 2 -2.20 -14.17 12.28
CA PRO A 2 -2.27 -12.84 11.69
C PRO A 2 -1.20 -11.94 12.33
N HIS A 3 -0.39 -11.31 11.48
CA HIS A 3 0.63 -10.35 11.91
C HIS A 3 0.16 -8.93 11.54
N SER A 4 0.38 -7.98 12.44
CA SER A 4 0.12 -6.56 12.18
C SER A 4 1.44 -5.80 12.13
N LEU A 5 1.59 -4.97 11.11
CA LEU A 5 2.72 -4.06 10.94
C LEU A 5 2.20 -2.62 10.90
N ILE A 6 2.80 -1.74 11.71
CA ILE A 6 2.50 -0.30 11.71
C ILE A 6 3.68 0.43 11.07
N LEU A 7 3.41 1.22 10.03
CA LEU A 7 4.41 2.06 9.37
C LEU A 7 4.13 3.52 9.71
N ASN A 8 5.11 4.20 10.31
CA ASN A 8 5.05 5.62 10.62
C ASN A 8 5.93 6.40 9.64
N PHE A 9 5.32 7.23 8.80
CA PHE A 9 6.02 8.09 7.85
C PHE A 9 6.01 9.54 8.32
N THR A 10 7.15 10.22 8.21
CA THR A 10 7.26 11.67 8.42
C THR A 10 7.29 12.38 7.07
N PRO A 11 6.29 13.21 6.75
CA PRO A 11 6.29 13.99 5.51
C PRO A 11 7.48 14.96 5.46
N LYS A 12 8.16 15.03 4.32
CA LYS A 12 9.21 16.04 4.06
C LYS A 12 8.65 17.35 3.50
N SER A 13 7.39 17.34 3.09
CA SER A 13 6.65 18.47 2.53
C SER A 13 5.15 18.27 2.79
N PRO A 14 4.31 19.31 2.64
CA PRO A 14 2.86 19.14 2.70
C PRO A 14 2.37 18.06 1.74
N ILE A 15 1.51 17.17 2.21
CA ILE A 15 0.81 16.19 1.39
C ILE A 15 -0.61 16.69 1.21
N TYR A 16 -1.01 16.92 -0.04
CA TYR A 16 -2.35 17.41 -0.30
C TYR A 16 -3.41 16.33 0.02
N PRO A 17 -4.60 16.71 0.54
CA PRO A 17 -5.61 15.77 1.01
C PRO A 17 -6.03 14.68 0.00
N GLN A 18 -6.01 14.98 -1.29
CA GLN A 18 -6.34 14.01 -2.34
C GLN A 18 -5.43 12.77 -2.33
N PHE A 19 -4.19 12.91 -1.85
CA PHE A 19 -3.21 11.82 -1.75
C PHE A 19 -3.29 11.04 -0.44
N LEU A 20 -4.11 11.47 0.53
CA LEU A 20 -4.31 10.80 1.82
C LEU A 20 -5.55 9.88 1.81
N THR A 21 -5.98 9.44 0.63
CA THR A 21 -7.13 8.55 0.45
C THR A 21 -6.71 7.09 0.43
N GLY A 22 -7.63 6.18 0.76
CA GLY A 22 -7.35 4.73 0.79
C GLY A 22 -6.76 4.19 -0.52
N ARG A 23 -7.14 4.76 -1.67
CA ARG A 23 -6.57 4.41 -2.99
C ARG A 23 -5.06 4.63 -3.06
N HIS A 24 -4.58 5.76 -2.56
CA HIS A 24 -3.15 6.09 -2.60
C HIS A 24 -2.34 5.27 -1.59
N LEU A 25 -2.91 5.01 -0.41
CA LEU A 25 -2.29 4.12 0.58
C LEU A 25 -2.22 2.67 0.08
N HIS A 26 -3.26 2.18 -0.60
CA HIS A 26 -3.27 0.88 -1.27
C HIS A 26 -2.20 0.80 -2.36
N ALA A 27 -2.09 1.83 -3.22
CA ALA A 27 -1.05 1.90 -4.23
C ALA A 27 0.37 1.94 -3.63
N LEU A 28 0.58 2.69 -2.53
CA LEU A 28 1.84 2.71 -1.80
C LEU A 28 2.20 1.31 -1.27
N PHE A 29 1.24 0.62 -0.65
CA PHE A 29 1.45 -0.75 -0.16
C PHE A 29 1.89 -1.69 -1.31
N LEU A 30 1.15 -1.71 -2.41
CA LEU A 30 1.50 -2.55 -3.57
C LEU A 30 2.83 -2.17 -4.19
N THR A 31 3.20 -0.89 -4.18
CA THR A 31 4.52 -0.43 -4.63
C THR A 31 5.63 -1.01 -3.77
N LEU A 32 5.46 -0.99 -2.45
CA LEU A 32 6.45 -1.55 -1.51
C LEU A 32 6.58 -3.07 -1.65
N VAL A 33 5.46 -3.78 -1.78
CA VAL A 33 5.47 -5.23 -2.01
C VAL A 33 6.13 -5.53 -3.36
N SER A 34 5.73 -4.87 -4.43
CA SER A 34 6.25 -5.11 -5.78
C SER A 34 7.74 -4.79 -5.93
N TYR A 35 8.27 -3.89 -5.10
CA TYR A 35 9.70 -3.59 -5.06
C TYR A 35 10.52 -4.77 -4.54
N VAL A 36 9.95 -5.56 -3.62
CA VAL A 36 10.60 -6.74 -3.02
C VAL A 36 10.26 -8.01 -3.81
N ASP A 37 8.99 -8.18 -4.15
CA ASP A 37 8.43 -9.33 -4.86
C ASP A 37 7.31 -8.89 -5.80
N ARG A 38 7.63 -8.88 -7.10
CA ARG A 38 6.71 -8.45 -8.16
C ARG A 38 5.57 -9.42 -8.41
N GLU A 39 5.80 -10.72 -8.25
CA GLU A 39 4.78 -11.74 -8.49
C GLU A 39 3.71 -11.66 -7.39
N LEU A 40 4.16 -11.55 -6.13
CA LEU A 40 3.27 -11.32 -5.00
C LEU A 40 2.50 -10.01 -5.13
N GLY A 41 3.15 -8.93 -5.56
CA GLY A 41 2.50 -7.65 -5.82
C GLY A 41 1.38 -7.75 -6.85
N THR A 42 1.60 -8.51 -7.93
CA THR A 42 0.59 -8.76 -8.97
C THR A 42 -0.57 -9.58 -8.42
N TYR A 43 -0.28 -10.67 -7.72
CA TYR A 43 -1.30 -11.51 -7.09
C TYR A 43 -2.20 -10.73 -6.11
N LEU A 44 -1.62 -9.88 -5.26
CA LEU A 44 -2.37 -9.09 -4.29
C LEU A 44 -3.19 -7.96 -4.92
N HIS A 45 -2.72 -7.39 -6.03
CA HIS A 45 -3.47 -6.38 -6.78
C HIS A 45 -4.70 -6.98 -7.48
N ASP A 46 -4.56 -8.19 -8.03
CA ASP A 46 -5.63 -8.86 -8.77
C ASP A 46 -6.63 -9.59 -7.84
N SER A 47 -6.23 -9.84 -6.59
CA SER A 47 -7.09 -10.38 -5.55
C SER A 47 -8.22 -9.40 -5.21
N GLN A 48 -9.35 -9.53 -5.90
CA GLN A 48 -10.64 -8.97 -5.50
C GLN A 48 -11.11 -9.74 -4.26
N ALA A 49 -10.50 -9.45 -3.09
CA ALA A 49 -11.10 -9.85 -1.83
C ALA A 49 -12.51 -9.22 -1.83
N ASP A 50 -13.55 -10.06 -1.73
CA ASP A 50 -14.97 -9.73 -1.84
C ASP A 50 -15.27 -8.27 -1.48
N LYS A 51 -15.65 -7.49 -2.50
CA LYS A 51 -16.07 -6.09 -2.37
C LYS A 51 -17.34 -5.94 -1.56
#